data_AF-A0A1I6IMW0-F1
#
_entry.id   AF-A0A1I6IMW0-F1
#
_cell.length_a   1.000
_cell.length_b   1.000
_cell.length_c   1.000
_cell.angle_alpha   90.00
_cell.angle_beta   90.00
_cell.angle_gamma   90.00
#
_symmetry.space_group_name_H-M   'P 1'
#
loop_
_entity.id
_entity.type
_entity.pdbx_description
1 polymer ?
#
loop_
_entity_poly.entity_id
_entity_poly.type
_entity_poly.pdbx_seq_one_letter_code
_entity_poly.pdbx_strand_id
1 'polypeptide(L)'
;MSLNSYGLLKGRAVAKRREERSGSSPHYQIHLVDDAGTDYRIAVNVLSKLAPSELLFIADEDFRHPLLDALPNASGWTPLPSTPGGVSLDFIRGNLFDRADMRLLPPSADGPDNDLADVFDHYVDRAIATPSVQVYAFGERWGPEQGKPDKIFGFSPGNGVHDIHMNQGNSGTFTGDDGVFQDGGILFHFVDDGRWVAVFLAFQSQAWHTDDATGHTLVGGTQGAPAGSGSTGSGAPSPATSPATSPVGEGDHRVRIVGALVNPVGPAPEAETVTLINTTPASIELAGWQLADQQKHRGPVPGGTLAPGATISFGMPTGVQLGNRGGILTLLDEHGLKVDGVAYTADEARNEGWTVVF
;
A
#
# COMPACT_ATOMS: atom_id res chain seq x y z
N MET A 1 -4.68 13.19 -14.40
CA MET A 1 -3.46 12.59 -14.95
C MET A 1 -2.70 12.05 -13.76
N SER A 2 -1.87 11.01 -13.93
CA SER A 2 -0.95 10.57 -12.87
C SER A 2 -0.21 11.75 -12.23
N LEU A 3 0.22 11.59 -10.99
CA LEU A 3 0.83 12.67 -10.21
C LEU A 3 2.01 13.31 -10.96
N ASN A 4 2.12 14.64 -10.92
CA ASN A 4 3.10 15.35 -11.76
C ASN A 4 4.48 15.45 -11.10
N SER A 5 4.52 15.41 -9.77
CA SER A 5 5.74 15.54 -8.99
C SER A 5 5.76 14.53 -7.84
N TYR A 6 5.68 13.24 -8.18
CA TYR A 6 5.78 12.17 -7.19
C TYR A 6 7.19 12.05 -6.60
N GLY A 7 7.26 11.75 -5.30
CA GLY A 7 8.52 11.55 -4.61
C GLY A 7 8.38 11.37 -3.12
N LEU A 8 9.50 11.58 -2.44
CA LEU A 8 9.67 11.38 -1.01
C LEU A 8 10.23 12.65 -0.36
N LEU A 9 9.56 13.12 0.68
CA LEU A 9 10.09 14.12 1.60
C LEU A 9 10.61 13.43 2.86
N LYS A 10 11.88 13.65 3.20
CA LYS A 10 12.46 13.23 4.49
C LYS A 10 12.78 14.45 5.35
N GLY A 11 12.30 14.49 6.59
CA GLY A 11 12.66 15.54 7.53
C GLY A 11 12.22 15.23 8.95
N ARG A 12 12.34 16.21 9.84
CA ARG A 12 11.87 16.10 11.22
C ARG A 12 10.58 16.88 11.44
N ALA A 13 9.65 16.30 12.20
CA ALA A 13 8.47 17.01 12.64
C ALA A 13 8.82 18.07 13.70
N VAL A 14 8.29 19.28 13.53
CA VAL A 14 8.47 20.39 14.48
C VAL A 14 7.15 20.97 14.98
N ALA A 15 6.07 20.80 14.23
CA ALA A 15 4.73 21.22 14.63
C ALA A 15 3.66 20.40 13.90
N LYS A 16 2.42 20.47 14.39
CA LYS A 16 1.25 19.83 13.79
C LYS A 16 0.02 20.70 13.98
N ARG A 17 -0.99 20.53 13.13
CA ARG A 17 -2.30 21.20 13.25
C ARG A 17 -3.40 20.31 12.69
N ARG A 18 -4.48 20.14 13.47
CA ARG A 18 -5.75 19.58 12.99
C ARG A 18 -6.58 20.70 12.38
N GLU A 19 -7.07 20.54 11.15
CA GLU A 19 -8.06 21.47 10.58
C GLU A 19 -9.45 21.18 11.15
N GLU A 20 -10.23 22.23 11.44
CA GLU A 20 -11.60 22.08 11.94
C GLU A 20 -12.57 21.56 10.87
N ARG A 21 -13.61 20.85 11.32
CA ARG A 21 -14.61 20.13 10.51
C ARG A 21 -15.47 21.01 9.59
N SER A 22 -15.37 22.33 9.68
CA SER A 22 -16.17 23.28 8.89
C SER A 22 -15.71 23.43 7.44
N GLY A 23 -14.52 22.90 7.09
CA GLY A 23 -14.04 22.80 5.72
C GLY A 23 -14.59 21.56 4.97
N SER A 24 -14.70 21.64 3.64
CA SER A 24 -15.19 20.53 2.80
C SER A 24 -14.25 19.32 2.68
N SER A 25 -13.05 19.38 3.29
CA SER A 25 -12.01 18.35 3.28
C SER A 25 -10.94 18.72 4.33
N PRO A 26 -11.17 18.49 5.64
CA PRO A 26 -10.16 18.73 6.66
C PRO A 26 -8.91 17.89 6.40
N HIS A 27 -7.75 18.48 6.65
CA HIS A 27 -6.47 17.80 6.61
C HIS A 27 -5.85 17.76 8.00
N TYR A 28 -5.05 16.71 8.21
CA TYR A 28 -4.04 16.72 9.26
C TYR A 28 -2.76 17.31 8.69
N GLN A 29 -2.29 18.40 9.30
CA GLN A 29 -1.14 19.15 8.80
C GLN A 29 0.07 18.88 9.70
N ILE A 30 1.20 18.52 9.10
CA ILE A 30 2.49 18.33 9.81
C ILE A 30 3.51 19.30 9.23
N HIS A 31 4.24 20.00 10.09
CA HIS A 31 5.35 20.85 9.71
C HIS A 31 6.64 20.05 9.84
N LEU A 32 7.32 19.81 8.71
CA LEU A 32 8.65 19.23 8.67
C LEU A 32 9.72 20.29 8.39
N VAL A 33 10.91 20.05 8.94
CA VAL A 33 12.14 20.78 8.59
C VAL A 33 13.19 19.77 8.15
N ASP A 34 13.84 20.03 7.01
CA ASP A 34 14.97 19.23 6.54
C ASP A 34 16.31 19.62 7.22
N ASP A 35 17.37 18.84 6.98
CA ASP A 35 18.69 19.10 7.58
C ASP A 35 19.32 20.43 7.13
N ALA A 36 18.84 21.03 6.03
CA ALA A 36 19.27 22.34 5.55
C ALA A 36 18.46 23.50 6.17
N GLY A 37 17.46 23.21 7.00
CA GLY A 37 16.57 24.20 7.61
C GLY A 37 15.43 24.63 6.68
N THR A 38 15.15 23.90 5.60
CA THR A 38 14.02 24.18 4.71
C THR A 38 12.74 23.65 5.33
N ASP A 39 11.73 24.50 5.39
CA ASP A 39 10.40 24.16 5.87
C ASP A 39 9.53 23.51 4.79
N TYR A 40 8.74 22.53 5.22
CA TYR A 40 7.75 21.83 4.42
C TYR A 40 6.48 21.58 5.23
N ARG A 41 5.34 21.58 4.55
CA ARG A 41 4.07 21.12 5.11
C ARG A 41 3.67 19.80 4.47
N ILE A 42 3.33 18.82 5.28
CA ILE A 42 2.64 17.60 4.86
C ILE A 42 1.15 17.84 5.08
N ALA A 43 0.34 17.65 4.05
CA ALA A 43 -1.11 17.74 4.13
C ALA A 43 -1.73 16.35 3.93
N VAL A 44 -2.14 15.72 5.03
CA VAL A 44 -2.74 14.38 5.01
C VAL A 44 -4.26 14.51 4.96
N ASN A 45 -4.89 13.86 3.99
CA ASN A 45 -6.35 13.80 3.93
C ASN A 45 -6.86 13.00 5.13
N VAL A 46 -7.74 13.59 5.93
CA VAL A 46 -8.44 12.87 7.00
C VAL A 46 -9.93 12.69 6.71
N LEU A 47 -10.42 13.19 5.58
CA LEU A 47 -11.80 13.05 5.10
C LEU A 47 -11.85 13.08 3.57
N SER A 48 -12.66 12.22 2.94
CA SER A 48 -12.96 12.34 1.50
C SER A 48 -14.05 13.38 1.19
N LYS A 49 -13.98 13.96 -0.01
CA LYS A 49 -15.06 14.77 -0.60
C LYS A 49 -16.17 13.92 -1.23
N LEU A 50 -15.92 12.64 -1.50
CA LEU A 50 -16.89 11.70 -2.05
C LEU A 50 -17.43 10.78 -0.97
N ALA A 51 -18.68 10.35 -1.12
CA ALA A 51 -19.24 9.27 -0.30
C ALA A 51 -18.83 7.90 -0.88
N PRO A 52 -18.50 6.91 -0.04
CA PRO A 52 -18.33 7.02 1.41
C PRO A 52 -17.08 7.81 1.81
N SER A 53 -17.21 8.69 2.80
CA SER A 53 -16.17 9.69 3.11
C SER A 53 -15.13 9.20 4.12
N GLU A 54 -15.37 8.03 4.69
CA GLU A 54 -14.44 7.32 5.56
C GLU A 54 -13.23 6.81 4.77
N LEU A 55 -12.05 7.02 5.35
CA LEU A 55 -10.79 6.44 4.88
C LEU A 55 -10.57 5.09 5.58
N LEU A 56 -10.09 4.13 4.80
CA LEU A 56 -9.39 2.98 5.34
C LEU A 56 -8.00 3.46 5.79
N PHE A 57 -7.55 3.00 6.94
CA PHE A 57 -6.19 3.26 7.41
C PHE A 57 -5.57 1.99 7.99
N ILE A 58 -4.25 1.91 7.92
CA ILE A 58 -3.44 0.98 8.71
C ILE A 58 -2.28 1.76 9.30
N ALA A 59 -1.94 1.46 10.56
CA ALA A 59 -0.71 1.90 11.21
C ALA A 59 0.05 0.64 11.62
N ASP A 60 1.03 0.24 10.80
CA ASP A 60 1.92 -0.88 11.10
C ASP A 60 3.06 -0.37 11.98
N GLU A 61 3.10 -0.82 13.24
CA GLU A 61 4.04 -0.32 14.26
C GLU A 61 5.42 -1.00 14.25
N ASP A 62 5.58 -2.05 13.44
CA ASP A 62 6.84 -2.77 13.20
C ASP A 62 6.96 -3.07 11.70
N PHE A 63 6.79 -2.01 10.89
CA PHE A 63 6.78 -2.14 9.43
C PHE A 63 8.12 -2.65 8.92
N ARG A 64 8.10 -3.82 8.28
CA ARG A 64 9.28 -4.45 7.68
C ARG A 64 9.02 -4.68 6.21
N HIS A 65 9.88 -4.11 5.38
CA HIS A 65 9.74 -4.24 3.94
C HIS A 65 11.09 -3.98 3.26
N PRO A 66 11.44 -4.71 2.17
CA PRO A 66 12.70 -4.52 1.44
C PRO A 66 12.89 -3.10 0.89
N LEU A 67 11.81 -2.31 0.77
CA LEU A 67 11.89 -0.91 0.34
C LEU A 67 12.70 -0.05 1.32
N LEU A 68 12.69 -0.39 2.62
CA LEU A 68 13.33 0.41 3.67
C LEU A 68 14.85 0.52 3.47
N ASP A 69 15.48 -0.57 3.04
CA ASP A 69 16.92 -0.64 2.77
C ASP A 69 17.34 0.21 1.56
N ALA A 70 16.40 0.53 0.67
CA ALA A 70 16.64 1.30 -0.54
C ALA A 70 16.25 2.78 -0.41
N LEU A 71 15.70 3.21 0.73
CA LEU A 71 15.27 4.59 0.92
C LEU A 71 16.43 5.59 0.78
N PRO A 72 16.22 6.73 0.10
CA PRO A 72 17.18 7.81 0.05
C PRO A 72 17.60 8.29 1.45
N ASN A 73 18.91 8.40 1.66
CA ASN A 73 19.47 8.90 2.92
C ASN A 73 19.36 10.42 3.08
N ALA A 74 19.31 11.17 1.98
CA ALA A 74 19.28 12.63 2.00
C ALA A 74 17.98 13.16 2.61
N SER A 75 18.09 14.16 3.49
CA SER A 75 16.95 14.93 3.97
C SER A 75 16.50 15.94 2.89
N GLY A 76 15.23 16.33 2.93
CA GLY A 76 14.57 17.18 1.95
C GLY A 76 13.76 16.37 0.94
N TRP A 77 13.41 17.01 -0.18
CA TRP A 77 12.63 16.41 -1.24
C TRP A 77 13.48 15.62 -2.23
N THR A 78 13.08 14.38 -2.50
CA THR A 78 13.68 13.50 -3.52
C THR A 78 12.60 13.06 -4.51
N PRO A 79 12.66 13.49 -5.79
CA PRO A 79 11.80 12.94 -6.83
C PRO A 79 12.05 11.45 -7.00
N LEU A 80 10.98 10.66 -7.16
CA LEU A 80 11.08 9.21 -7.33
C LEU A 80 10.46 8.78 -8.67
N PRO A 81 11.10 7.88 -9.43
CA PRO A 81 10.50 7.31 -10.62
C PRO A 81 9.38 6.32 -10.24
N SER A 82 8.23 6.43 -10.90
CA SER A 82 7.11 5.49 -10.76
C SER A 82 7.37 4.23 -11.58
N THR A 83 8.30 3.40 -11.13
CA THR A 83 8.72 2.18 -11.83
C THR A 83 8.85 0.98 -10.86
N PRO A 84 8.62 -0.26 -11.34
CA PRO A 84 8.92 -1.47 -10.57
C PRO A 84 10.34 -1.52 -10.03
N GLY A 85 10.52 -2.19 -8.88
CA GLY A 85 11.83 -2.34 -8.25
C GLY A 85 12.42 -1.07 -7.63
N GLY A 86 11.73 0.07 -7.73
CA GLY A 86 12.10 1.31 -7.03
C GLY A 86 11.61 1.33 -5.57
N VAL A 87 11.69 2.52 -4.98
CA VAL A 87 11.22 2.82 -3.61
C VAL A 87 9.88 3.55 -3.58
N SER A 88 9.31 3.81 -4.76
CA SER A 88 7.98 4.40 -4.92
C SER A 88 6.93 3.42 -4.39
N LEU A 89 5.97 3.93 -3.62
CA LEU A 89 4.96 3.09 -3.01
C LEU A 89 3.92 2.66 -4.05
N ASP A 90 3.54 1.39 -3.98
CA ASP A 90 2.36 0.83 -4.64
C ASP A 90 1.79 -0.21 -3.68
N PHE A 91 0.60 0.00 -3.16
CA PHE A 91 0.04 -0.85 -2.10
C PHE A 91 -0.15 -2.28 -2.62
N ILE A 92 -0.69 -2.40 -3.83
CA ILE A 92 -1.02 -3.68 -4.47
C ILE A 92 0.24 -4.36 -5.02
N ARG A 93 1.03 -3.65 -5.82
CA ARG A 93 2.19 -4.23 -6.52
C ARG A 93 3.42 -4.33 -5.65
N GLY A 94 3.46 -3.54 -4.58
CA GLY A 94 4.51 -3.54 -3.58
C GLY A 94 4.30 -4.57 -2.48
N ASN A 95 3.09 -5.17 -2.34
CA ASN A 95 2.75 -6.03 -1.19
C ASN A 95 3.08 -5.35 0.15
N LEU A 96 2.68 -4.08 0.30
CA LEU A 96 3.08 -3.30 1.48
C LEU A 96 2.38 -3.76 2.76
N PHE A 97 1.15 -4.27 2.65
CA PHE A 97 0.35 -4.79 3.76
C PHE A 97 -0.81 -5.61 3.19
N ASP A 98 -1.55 -6.33 4.04
CA ASP A 98 -2.82 -6.94 3.65
C ASP A 98 -3.96 -5.93 3.86
N ARG A 99 -4.75 -5.65 2.82
CA ARG A 99 -5.95 -4.79 2.91
C ARG A 99 -6.87 -5.19 4.08
N ALA A 100 -6.97 -6.47 4.42
CA ALA A 100 -7.80 -6.95 5.52
C ALA A 100 -7.37 -6.40 6.90
N ASP A 101 -6.11 -5.97 7.03
CA ASP A 101 -5.59 -5.33 8.24
C ASP A 101 -5.93 -3.84 8.32
N MET A 102 -6.42 -3.25 7.22
CA MET A 102 -6.93 -1.88 7.24
C MET A 102 -8.22 -1.79 8.05
N ARG A 103 -8.30 -0.74 8.85
CA ARG A 103 -9.44 -0.42 9.69
C ARG A 103 -10.18 0.79 9.15
N LEU A 104 -11.46 0.85 9.45
CA LEU A 104 -12.26 2.04 9.25
C LEU A 104 -12.22 2.88 10.51
N LEU A 105 -11.71 4.11 10.39
CA LEU A 105 -11.92 5.13 11.40
C LEU A 105 -12.78 6.25 10.85
N PRO A 106 -13.66 6.82 11.68
CA PRO A 106 -14.23 8.08 11.34
C PRO A 106 -13.11 9.13 11.18
N PRO A 107 -13.34 10.12 10.32
CA PRO A 107 -12.40 11.22 10.08
C PRO A 107 -12.10 12.01 11.36
N SER A 108 -13.13 12.20 12.20
CA SER A 108 -13.01 12.76 13.55
C SER A 108 -14.19 12.33 14.43
N ALA A 109 -13.91 12.01 15.70
CA ALA A 109 -14.89 11.66 16.72
C ALA A 109 -14.51 12.26 18.08
N ASP A 110 -15.51 12.48 18.95
CA ASP A 110 -15.26 13.00 20.29
C ASP A 110 -14.73 11.88 21.20
N GLY A 111 -13.62 12.11 21.87
CA GLY A 111 -12.95 11.13 22.74
C GLY A 111 -11.59 10.73 22.20
N PRO A 112 -10.71 10.11 23.02
CA PRO A 112 -9.38 9.72 22.57
C PRO A 112 -9.39 8.41 21.78
N ASP A 113 -8.42 8.28 20.88
CA ASP A 113 -8.05 7.07 20.15
C ASP A 113 -9.21 6.49 19.32
N ASN A 114 -10.09 7.35 18.80
CA ASN A 114 -11.30 6.91 18.11
C ASN A 114 -11.44 7.51 16.70
N ASP A 115 -10.46 8.30 16.26
CA ASP A 115 -10.43 8.86 14.92
C ASP A 115 -9.02 8.86 14.28
N LEU A 116 -8.98 9.13 12.97
CA LEU A 116 -7.73 9.12 12.22
C LEU A 116 -6.75 10.23 12.68
N ALA A 117 -7.26 11.36 13.16
CA ALA A 117 -6.43 12.44 13.65
C ALA A 117 -5.75 12.08 14.99
N ASP A 118 -6.38 11.26 15.82
CA ASP A 118 -5.78 10.70 17.05
C ASP A 118 -4.63 9.75 16.72
N VAL A 119 -4.79 8.91 15.70
CA VAL A 119 -3.72 8.03 15.21
C VAL A 119 -2.52 8.88 14.78
N PHE A 120 -2.73 9.94 14.00
CA PHE A 120 -1.64 10.84 13.63
C PHE A 120 -1.06 11.60 14.82
N ASP A 121 -1.89 12.06 15.77
CA ASP A 121 -1.42 12.69 16.98
C ASP A 121 -0.43 11.80 17.74
N HIS A 122 -0.77 10.53 17.91
CA HIS A 122 0.05 9.56 18.62
C HIS A 122 1.47 9.41 18.03
N TYR A 123 1.62 9.35 16.71
CA TYR A 123 2.94 9.22 16.08
C TYR A 123 3.66 10.56 15.92
N VAL A 124 2.93 11.63 15.55
CA VAL A 124 3.52 12.94 15.30
C VAL A 124 3.96 13.62 16.58
N ASP A 125 3.24 13.48 17.70
CA ASP A 125 3.71 14.01 19.00
C ASP A 125 5.02 13.36 19.42
N ARG A 126 5.15 12.04 19.24
CA ARG A 126 6.41 11.33 19.50
C ARG A 126 7.52 11.84 18.58
N ALA A 127 7.23 12.03 17.30
CA ALA A 127 8.22 12.55 16.35
C ALA A 127 8.69 13.98 16.69
N ILE A 128 7.78 14.85 17.17
CA ILE A 128 8.12 16.20 17.62
C ILE A 128 8.94 16.16 18.92
N ALA A 129 8.52 15.33 19.88
CA ALA A 129 9.17 15.20 21.19
C ALA A 129 10.54 14.50 21.13
N THR A 130 10.78 13.68 20.10
CA THR A 130 11.99 12.86 19.96
C THR A 130 12.80 13.28 18.72
N PRO A 131 13.79 14.16 18.89
CA PRO A 131 14.69 14.64 17.86
C PRO A 131 15.29 13.65 16.84
N SER A 132 15.52 12.41 17.26
CA SER A 132 16.11 11.36 16.43
C SER A 132 15.10 10.76 15.43
N VAL A 133 13.80 10.93 15.65
CA VAL A 133 12.77 10.39 14.76
C VAL A 133 12.79 11.11 13.41
N GLN A 134 12.91 10.33 12.34
CA GLN A 134 12.84 10.82 10.97
C GLN A 134 11.46 10.52 10.39
N VAL A 135 10.85 11.50 9.74
CA VAL A 135 9.57 11.37 9.06
C VAL A 135 9.78 11.35 7.56
N TYR A 136 9.16 10.39 6.90
CA TYR A 136 9.19 10.17 5.46
C TYR A 136 7.77 10.31 4.94
N ALA A 137 7.52 11.21 3.99
CA ALA A 137 6.21 11.37 3.37
C ALA A 137 6.30 11.16 1.86
N PHE A 138 5.51 10.23 1.37
CA PHE A 138 5.36 9.91 -0.05
C PHE A 138 4.07 10.55 -0.58
N GLY A 139 4.15 11.13 -1.77
CA GLY A 139 3.02 11.79 -2.41
C GLY A 139 3.47 12.75 -3.51
N GLU A 140 2.62 13.70 -3.88
CA GLU A 140 2.94 14.76 -4.85
C GLU A 140 3.49 16.00 -4.14
N ARG A 141 4.56 16.59 -4.66
CA ARG A 141 5.09 17.86 -4.14
C ARG A 141 4.35 19.05 -4.73
N TRP A 142 4.04 20.04 -3.88
CA TRP A 142 3.74 21.40 -4.32
C TRP A 142 4.84 22.39 -3.91
N GLY A 143 4.92 23.49 -4.66
CA GLY A 143 5.91 24.54 -4.41
C GLY A 143 7.34 24.11 -4.77
N PRO A 144 8.36 24.92 -4.38
CA PRO A 144 8.25 26.12 -3.57
C PRO A 144 7.46 27.25 -4.25
N GLU A 145 6.47 27.81 -3.56
CA GLU A 145 5.64 28.92 -4.03
C GLU A 145 6.31 30.26 -3.69
N GLN A 146 7.12 30.78 -4.61
CA GLN A 146 7.88 32.02 -4.39
C GLN A 146 6.96 33.20 -4.05
N GLY A 147 7.31 33.95 -3.00
CA GLY A 147 6.55 35.11 -2.54
C GLY A 147 5.20 34.80 -1.89
N LYS A 148 4.87 33.51 -1.69
CA LYS A 148 3.63 33.07 -1.03
C LYS A 148 3.97 32.25 0.21
N PRO A 149 3.68 32.76 1.42
CA PRO A 149 3.85 31.99 2.65
C PRO A 149 2.90 30.79 2.71
N ASP A 150 3.31 29.76 3.44
CA ASP A 150 2.45 28.65 3.81
C ASP A 150 1.24 29.14 4.61
N LYS A 151 0.05 28.66 4.26
CA LYS A 151 -1.21 29.13 4.85
C LYS A 151 -1.47 28.57 6.26
N ILE A 152 -0.75 27.53 6.69
CA ILE A 152 -0.99 26.83 7.95
C ILE A 152 0.05 27.20 8.99
N PHE A 153 1.33 27.14 8.64
CA PHE A 153 2.48 27.33 9.52
C PHE A 153 3.23 28.64 9.26
N GLY A 154 2.94 29.36 8.17
CA GLY A 154 3.44 30.71 7.92
C GLY A 154 4.89 30.82 7.45
N PHE A 155 5.60 29.71 7.25
CA PHE A 155 6.94 29.72 6.64
C PHE A 155 6.88 30.16 5.17
N SER A 156 7.99 30.66 4.62
CA SER A 156 8.05 31.15 3.24
C SER A 156 9.36 30.74 2.57
N PRO A 157 9.36 30.23 1.33
CA PRO A 157 8.19 30.01 0.47
C PRO A 157 7.32 28.83 0.95
N GLY A 158 6.02 28.86 0.62
CA GLY A 158 5.13 27.73 0.83
C GLY A 158 5.60 26.51 0.03
N ASN A 159 5.64 25.33 0.64
CA ASN A 159 6.31 24.14 0.09
C ASN A 159 5.78 22.91 0.84
N GLY A 160 5.66 21.76 0.17
CA GLY A 160 5.15 20.58 0.86
C GLY A 160 4.70 19.42 -0.01
N VAL A 161 4.02 18.44 0.60
CA VAL A 161 3.59 17.16 0.01
C VAL A 161 2.14 16.82 0.34
N HIS A 162 1.34 16.48 -0.69
CA HIS A 162 -0.07 16.05 -0.62
C HIS A 162 -0.26 14.70 -1.31
N ASP A 163 -1.52 14.27 -1.48
CA ASP A 163 -1.90 13.00 -2.11
C ASP A 163 -1.25 11.82 -1.38
N ILE A 164 -1.28 11.90 -0.05
CA ILE A 164 -0.71 10.95 0.90
C ILE A 164 -1.75 9.87 1.21
N HIS A 165 -2.13 9.13 0.17
CA HIS A 165 -3.04 7.98 0.22
C HIS A 165 -2.82 7.14 -1.05
N MET A 166 -3.52 6.02 -1.18
CA MET A 166 -3.55 5.23 -2.41
C MET A 166 -3.95 6.12 -3.60
N ASN A 167 -3.15 6.14 -4.66
CA ASN A 167 -3.32 7.00 -5.84
C ASN A 167 -3.58 6.15 -7.09
N GLN A 168 -4.41 5.11 -6.92
CA GLN A 168 -4.83 4.19 -7.96
C GLN A 168 -6.22 3.61 -7.63
N GLY A 169 -6.85 3.00 -8.62
CA GLY A 169 -8.17 2.38 -8.47
C GLY A 169 -9.30 3.40 -8.26
N ASN A 170 -9.11 4.67 -8.61
CA ASN A 170 -10.13 5.70 -8.47
C ASN A 170 -11.28 5.49 -9.47
N SER A 171 -12.42 6.12 -9.17
CA SER A 171 -13.61 6.11 -10.01
C SER A 171 -14.07 7.53 -10.37
N GLY A 172 -14.90 7.63 -11.41
CA GLY A 172 -15.51 8.90 -11.84
C GLY A 172 -14.47 9.93 -12.29
N THR A 173 -14.57 11.15 -11.77
CA THR A 173 -13.70 12.26 -12.16
C THR A 173 -12.25 12.10 -11.67
N PHE A 174 -12.01 11.21 -10.69
CA PHE A 174 -10.70 11.00 -10.06
C PHE A 174 -9.89 9.88 -10.72
N THR A 175 -10.47 9.10 -11.63
CA THR A 175 -9.73 8.08 -12.41
C THR A 175 -8.54 8.68 -13.15
N GLY A 176 -8.61 9.97 -13.49
CA GLY A 176 -7.48 10.67 -14.07
C GLY A 176 -6.22 10.61 -13.20
N ASP A 177 -6.35 10.56 -11.88
CA ASP A 177 -5.23 10.67 -10.93
C ASP A 177 -4.55 9.32 -10.67
N ASP A 178 -5.11 8.24 -11.22
CA ASP A 178 -4.55 6.89 -11.11
C ASP A 178 -3.17 6.78 -11.75
N GLY A 179 -2.35 5.93 -11.15
CA GLY A 179 -1.04 5.55 -11.66
C GLY A 179 -0.42 4.46 -10.80
N VAL A 180 0.48 3.70 -11.40
CA VAL A 180 1.24 2.65 -10.71
C VAL A 180 2.46 3.26 -10.01
N PHE A 181 2.89 2.70 -8.88
CA PHE A 181 4.09 3.17 -8.16
C PHE A 181 4.08 4.68 -7.86
N GLN A 182 2.95 5.19 -7.39
CA GLN A 182 2.78 6.58 -6.98
C GLN A 182 1.84 6.73 -5.77
N ASP A 183 1.61 5.66 -5.02
CA ASP A 183 0.81 5.73 -3.81
C ASP A 183 1.51 6.58 -2.75
N GLY A 184 0.71 7.22 -1.91
CA GLY A 184 1.17 8.03 -0.81
C GLY A 184 1.18 7.28 0.52
N GLY A 185 1.93 7.80 1.48
CA GLY A 185 2.06 7.21 2.81
C GLY A 185 3.03 7.96 3.68
N ILE A 186 3.04 7.66 4.97
CA ILE A 186 3.97 8.26 5.94
C ILE A 186 4.71 7.16 6.68
N LEU A 187 6.04 7.26 6.74
CA LEU A 187 6.86 6.41 7.59
C LEU A 187 7.51 7.24 8.71
N PHE A 188 7.59 6.65 9.90
CA PHE A 188 8.34 7.17 11.03
C PHE A 188 9.47 6.19 11.34
N HIS A 189 10.71 6.67 11.30
CA HIS A 189 11.87 5.88 11.68
C HIS A 189 12.35 6.32 13.07
N PHE A 190 12.12 5.45 14.05
CA PHE A 190 12.67 5.57 15.39
C PHE A 190 14.11 5.06 15.38
N VAL A 191 15.03 5.92 14.94
CA VAL A 191 16.43 5.58 14.65
C VAL A 191 17.12 4.90 15.83
N ASP A 192 16.85 5.34 17.06
CA ASP A 192 17.49 4.81 18.26
C ASP A 192 17.11 3.34 18.53
N ASP A 193 15.93 2.91 18.08
CA ASP A 193 15.41 1.54 18.25
C ASP A 193 15.48 0.71 16.96
N GLY A 194 15.91 1.32 15.84
CA GLY A 194 15.87 0.71 14.51
C GLY A 194 14.46 0.36 14.01
N ARG A 195 13.42 0.95 14.62
CA ARG A 195 12.02 0.58 14.39
C ARG A 195 11.37 1.51 13.38
N TRP A 196 10.59 0.93 12.48
CA TRP A 196 9.80 1.65 11.50
C TRP A 196 8.31 1.52 11.80
N VAL A 197 7.60 2.64 11.69
CA VAL A 197 6.15 2.68 11.68
C VAL A 197 5.69 3.18 10.33
N ALA A 198 4.72 2.51 9.71
CA ALA A 198 4.12 2.94 8.45
C ALA A 198 2.64 3.24 8.63
N VAL A 199 2.19 4.38 8.09
CA VAL A 199 0.78 4.76 8.03
C VAL A 199 0.37 4.89 6.56
N PHE A 200 -0.59 4.06 6.17
CA PHE A 200 -1.15 4.02 4.81
C PHE A 200 -2.65 4.28 4.85
N LEU A 201 -3.13 5.01 3.85
CA LEU A 201 -4.52 5.48 3.74
C LEU A 201 -5.07 5.12 2.37
N ALA A 202 -6.32 4.69 2.32
CA ALA A 202 -7.03 4.46 1.05
C ALA A 202 -8.49 4.87 1.18
N PHE A 203 -9.08 5.36 0.11
CA PHE A 203 -10.52 5.59 0.08
C PHE A 203 -11.26 4.28 -0.10
N GLN A 204 -12.36 4.08 0.63
CA GLN A 204 -13.20 2.89 0.48
C GLN A 204 -13.70 2.66 -0.95
N SER A 205 -13.87 3.73 -1.73
CA SER A 205 -14.30 3.69 -3.12
C SER A 205 -13.24 3.19 -4.11
N GLN A 206 -11.98 3.08 -3.68
CA GLN A 206 -10.89 2.66 -4.55
C GLN A 206 -10.89 1.15 -4.75
N ALA A 207 -10.62 0.73 -5.98
CA ALA A 207 -10.46 -0.67 -6.33
C ALA A 207 -9.06 -1.18 -6.00
N TRP A 208 -8.99 -2.46 -5.63
CA TRP A 208 -7.74 -3.14 -5.25
C TRP A 208 -7.25 -4.15 -6.31
N HIS A 209 -7.92 -4.15 -7.46
CA HIS A 209 -7.42 -4.75 -8.69
C HIS A 209 -7.32 -3.66 -9.74
N THR A 210 -6.08 -3.29 -10.05
CA THR A 210 -5.78 -2.21 -10.97
C THR A 210 -4.88 -2.69 -12.09
N ASP A 211 -4.96 -2.03 -13.24
CA ASP A 211 -4.16 -2.31 -14.41
C ASP A 211 -2.69 -1.96 -14.18
N ASP A 212 -1.79 -2.86 -14.59
CA ASP A 212 -0.35 -2.78 -14.32
C ASP A 212 0.39 -1.65 -15.02
N ALA A 213 -0.23 -0.96 -15.97
CA ALA A 213 0.35 0.19 -16.64
C ALA A 213 -0.26 1.52 -16.17
N THR A 214 -1.57 1.52 -15.90
CA THR A 214 -2.33 2.75 -15.69
C THR A 214 -2.78 2.96 -14.25
N GLY A 215 -2.82 1.92 -13.41
CA GLY A 215 -3.42 1.99 -12.08
C GLY A 215 -4.96 2.12 -12.11
N HIS A 216 -5.58 2.08 -13.29
CA HIS A 216 -7.05 2.11 -13.40
C HIS A 216 -7.67 0.82 -12.91
N THR A 217 -8.89 0.90 -12.37
CA THR A 217 -9.67 -0.27 -11.98
C THR A 217 -9.82 -1.25 -13.16
N LEU A 218 -9.50 -2.53 -12.94
CA LEU A 218 -9.76 -3.57 -13.93
C LEU A 218 -11.27 -3.87 -14.00
N VAL A 219 -11.84 -3.72 -15.20
CA VAL A 219 -13.27 -4.00 -15.45
C VAL A 219 -13.47 -5.52 -15.47
N GLY A 220 -13.89 -6.09 -14.34
CA GLY A 220 -14.09 -7.53 -14.17
C GLY A 220 -14.35 -7.98 -12.73
N GLY A 221 -13.93 -7.18 -11.74
CA GLY A 221 -14.42 -7.33 -10.36
C GLY A 221 -15.81 -6.71 -10.24
N THR A 222 -16.85 -7.51 -9.97
CA THR A 222 -18.23 -7.03 -9.85
C THR A 222 -18.33 -5.91 -8.81
N GLN A 223 -18.50 -4.67 -9.27
CA GLN A 223 -18.91 -3.55 -8.42
C GLN A 223 -20.34 -3.80 -7.92
N GLY A 224 -20.52 -3.81 -6.60
CA GLY A 224 -21.84 -3.64 -6.00
C GLY A 224 -22.40 -2.30 -6.40
N ALA A 225 -23.52 -2.30 -7.12
CA ALA A 225 -24.26 -1.10 -7.46
C ALA A 225 -24.71 -0.34 -6.18
N PRO A 226 -24.84 1.00 -6.21
CA PRO A 226 -25.31 1.75 -5.06
C PRO A 226 -26.75 1.35 -4.72
N ALA A 227 -27.01 1.10 -3.44
CA ALA A 227 -28.36 0.88 -2.94
C ALA A 227 -29.21 2.15 -3.10
N GLY A 228 -30.32 2.02 -3.85
CA GLY A 228 -31.56 2.75 -3.56
C GLY A 228 -32.10 3.70 -4.62
N SER A 229 -33.15 3.26 -5.32
CA SER A 229 -34.36 4.08 -5.54
C SER A 229 -35.56 3.12 -5.60
N GLY A 230 -36.48 3.27 -4.64
CA GLY A 230 -37.63 2.39 -4.51
C GLY A 230 -38.76 2.73 -5.49
N SER A 231 -39.46 1.71 -6.00
CA SER A 231 -40.92 1.70 -6.16
C SER A 231 -41.43 0.33 -6.63
N THR A 232 -42.25 -0.27 -5.75
CA THR A 232 -43.40 -1.20 -5.88
C THR A 232 -43.53 -2.17 -7.08
N GLY A 233 -43.58 -3.47 -6.76
CA GLY A 233 -44.11 -4.53 -7.62
C GLY A 233 -44.13 -5.90 -6.93
N SER A 234 -45.32 -6.42 -6.64
CA SER A 234 -45.60 -7.64 -5.87
C SER A 234 -45.23 -8.95 -6.59
N GLY A 235 -44.58 -9.88 -5.88
CA GLY A 235 -44.39 -11.28 -6.30
C GLY A 235 -43.71 -12.13 -5.21
N ALA A 236 -44.35 -13.24 -4.81
CA ALA A 236 -43.95 -14.16 -3.74
C ALA A 236 -42.78 -15.11 -4.15
N PRO A 237 -42.15 -15.87 -3.22
CA PRO A 237 -40.71 -16.15 -3.23
C PRO A 237 -40.30 -17.48 -3.91
N SER A 238 -39.07 -17.51 -4.44
CA SER A 238 -38.30 -18.73 -4.70
C SER A 238 -37.05 -18.73 -3.82
N PRO A 239 -36.59 -19.90 -3.33
CA PRO A 239 -35.59 -19.98 -2.27
C PRO A 239 -34.19 -19.65 -2.80
N ALA A 240 -33.52 -18.77 -2.06
CA ALA A 240 -32.19 -18.27 -2.34
C ALA A 240 -31.11 -19.34 -2.05
N THR A 241 -30.27 -19.59 -3.05
CA THR A 241 -28.87 -19.98 -2.84
C THR A 241 -28.03 -19.08 -3.74
N SER A 242 -27.79 -17.85 -3.26
CA SER A 242 -26.69 -17.02 -3.76
C SER A 242 -25.61 -17.03 -2.68
N PRO A 243 -24.37 -17.43 -2.98
CA PRO A 243 -23.25 -17.10 -2.11
C PRO A 243 -23.08 -15.58 -2.14
N ALA A 244 -22.93 -14.97 -0.97
CA ALA A 244 -22.64 -13.55 -0.85
C ALA A 244 -21.35 -13.22 -1.62
N THR A 245 -21.45 -12.36 -2.63
CA THR A 245 -20.30 -11.77 -3.31
C THR A 245 -19.62 -10.81 -2.34
N SER A 246 -18.54 -11.26 -1.71
CA SER A 246 -17.64 -10.39 -0.96
C SER A 246 -16.98 -9.40 -1.93
N PRO A 247 -16.77 -8.14 -1.52
CA PRO A 247 -16.05 -7.18 -2.34
C PRO A 247 -14.63 -7.68 -2.57
N VAL A 248 -14.23 -7.74 -3.84
CA VAL A 248 -12.96 -8.28 -4.30
C VAL A 248 -11.80 -7.50 -3.63
N GLY A 249 -11.00 -8.23 -2.85
CA GLY A 249 -9.82 -7.76 -2.13
C GLY A 249 -8.58 -7.74 -3.01
N GLU A 250 -7.49 -7.18 -2.50
CA GLU A 250 -6.17 -7.10 -3.14
C GLU A 250 -5.63 -8.46 -3.62
N GLY A 251 -6.07 -9.53 -2.98
CA GLY A 251 -6.23 -10.87 -3.50
C GLY A 251 -7.38 -11.55 -2.76
N ASP A 252 -7.98 -12.59 -3.31
CA ASP A 252 -9.00 -13.36 -2.57
C ASP A 252 -8.39 -14.44 -1.66
N HIS A 253 -7.06 -14.55 -1.63
CA HIS A 253 -6.26 -15.46 -0.80
C HIS A 253 -6.71 -16.93 -0.87
N ARG A 254 -7.38 -17.33 -1.96
CA ARG A 254 -7.83 -18.72 -2.19
C ARG A 254 -6.66 -19.69 -2.32
N VAL A 255 -5.53 -19.19 -2.82
CA VAL A 255 -4.22 -19.86 -2.77
C VAL A 255 -3.24 -18.86 -2.17
N ARG A 256 -2.45 -19.28 -1.18
CA ARG A 256 -1.46 -18.41 -0.52
C ARG A 256 -0.04 -18.90 -0.72
N ILE A 257 0.91 -17.98 -0.81
CA ILE A 257 2.34 -18.23 -0.72
C ILE A 257 2.67 -18.37 0.78
N VAL A 258 3.09 -19.57 1.20
CA VAL A 258 3.39 -19.85 2.62
C VAL A 258 4.88 -20.00 2.91
N GLY A 259 5.70 -20.10 1.86
CA GLY A 259 7.14 -20.03 2.04
C GLY A 259 7.91 -20.03 0.73
N ALA A 260 9.14 -19.55 0.79
CA ALA A 260 10.07 -19.56 -0.33
C ALA A 260 11.51 -19.82 0.14
N LEU A 261 12.22 -20.70 -0.57
CA LEU A 261 13.68 -20.78 -0.44
C LEU A 261 14.28 -19.70 -1.34
N VAL A 262 14.51 -18.52 -0.75
CA VAL A 262 15.01 -17.34 -1.47
C VAL A 262 16.53 -17.36 -1.63
N ASN A 263 17.26 -17.99 -0.71
CA ASN A 263 18.72 -17.99 -0.64
C ASN A 263 19.24 -19.44 -0.52
N PRO A 264 19.32 -20.22 -1.61
CA PRO A 264 19.71 -21.63 -1.56
C PRO A 264 21.22 -21.83 -1.35
N VAL A 265 21.62 -22.97 -0.78
CA VAL A 265 23.05 -23.34 -0.64
C VAL A 265 23.63 -23.72 -2.00
N GLY A 266 24.82 -23.20 -2.30
CA GLY A 266 25.65 -23.65 -3.41
C GLY A 266 25.87 -22.59 -4.48
N PRO A 267 26.70 -22.88 -5.50
CA PRO A 267 26.93 -21.95 -6.59
C PRO A 267 25.71 -21.88 -7.52
N ALA A 268 25.63 -20.82 -8.30
CA ALA A 268 24.64 -20.68 -9.36
C ALA A 268 24.62 -21.90 -10.33
N PRO A 269 23.46 -22.23 -10.94
CA PRO A 269 22.17 -21.55 -10.79
C PRO A 269 21.51 -21.83 -9.43
N GLU A 270 21.01 -20.78 -8.81
CA GLU A 270 20.34 -20.83 -7.50
C GLU A 270 19.07 -21.69 -7.61
N ALA A 271 18.95 -22.70 -6.74
CA ALA A 271 17.81 -23.62 -6.70
C ALA A 271 16.68 -23.07 -5.81
N GLU A 272 16.18 -21.89 -6.16
CA GLU A 272 15.09 -21.23 -5.46
C GLU A 272 13.79 -22.04 -5.59
N THR A 273 12.96 -22.03 -4.54
CA THR A 273 11.65 -22.70 -4.54
C THR A 273 10.59 -21.85 -3.89
N VAL A 274 9.33 -22.11 -4.22
CA VAL A 274 8.16 -21.52 -3.57
C VAL A 274 7.16 -22.61 -3.21
N THR A 275 6.48 -22.43 -2.07
CA THR A 275 5.40 -23.28 -1.59
C THR A 275 4.09 -22.51 -1.57
N LEU A 276 3.07 -23.07 -2.23
CA LEU A 276 1.70 -22.57 -2.23
C LEU A 276 0.79 -23.49 -1.43
N ILE A 277 -0.27 -22.95 -0.83
CA ILE A 277 -1.36 -23.70 -0.16
C ILE A 277 -2.72 -23.28 -0.72
N ASN A 278 -3.61 -24.25 -0.97
CA ASN A 278 -5.02 -23.98 -1.19
C ASN A 278 -5.75 -23.84 0.15
N THR A 279 -6.28 -22.65 0.45
CA THR A 279 -6.95 -22.33 1.73
C THR A 279 -8.46 -22.62 1.71
N THR A 280 -8.99 -23.02 0.55
CA THR A 280 -10.43 -23.20 0.34
C THR A 280 -10.88 -24.64 0.55
N PRO A 281 -12.19 -24.88 0.74
CA PRO A 281 -12.74 -26.24 0.79
C PRO A 281 -12.89 -26.89 -0.60
N ALA A 282 -12.54 -26.22 -1.69
CA ALA A 282 -12.70 -26.69 -3.06
C ALA A 282 -11.34 -26.93 -3.73
N SER A 283 -11.29 -27.85 -4.69
CA SER A 283 -10.10 -28.02 -5.54
C SER A 283 -9.94 -26.81 -6.47
N ILE A 284 -8.70 -26.39 -6.71
CA ILE A 284 -8.37 -25.25 -7.58
C ILE A 284 -7.50 -25.73 -8.74
N GLU A 285 -7.88 -25.37 -9.97
CA GLU A 285 -7.07 -25.59 -11.17
C GLU A 285 -6.04 -24.46 -11.31
N LEU A 286 -4.75 -24.81 -11.38
CA LEU A 286 -3.64 -23.85 -11.49
C LEU A 286 -3.21 -23.57 -12.94
N ALA A 287 -3.95 -24.10 -13.93
CA ALA A 287 -3.62 -23.90 -15.34
C ALA A 287 -3.71 -22.40 -15.69
N GLY A 288 -2.61 -21.84 -16.21
CA GLY A 288 -2.52 -20.43 -16.60
C GLY A 288 -2.11 -19.48 -15.48
N TRP A 289 -1.99 -19.95 -14.24
CA TRP A 289 -1.52 -19.14 -13.10
C TRP A 289 -0.05 -18.76 -13.25
N GLN A 290 0.32 -17.62 -12.66
CA GLN A 290 1.66 -17.05 -12.81
C GLN A 290 2.22 -16.55 -11.47
N LEU A 291 3.54 -16.53 -11.36
CA LEU A 291 4.28 -15.77 -10.37
C LEU A 291 4.84 -14.50 -11.01
N ALA A 292 4.95 -13.44 -10.23
CA ALA A 292 5.66 -12.22 -10.61
C ALA A 292 6.61 -11.77 -9.50
N ASP A 293 7.84 -11.39 -9.88
CA ASP A 293 8.82 -10.81 -8.95
C ASP A 293 8.62 -9.29 -8.76
N GLN A 294 9.51 -8.69 -7.96
CA GLN A 294 9.56 -7.26 -7.69
C GLN A 294 9.74 -6.40 -8.96
N GLN A 295 10.47 -6.91 -9.96
CA GLN A 295 10.70 -6.23 -11.24
C GLN A 295 9.59 -6.54 -12.26
N LYS A 296 8.56 -7.27 -11.86
CA LYS A 296 7.42 -7.71 -12.67
C LYS A 296 7.80 -8.67 -13.80
N HIS A 297 8.94 -9.35 -13.69
CA HIS A 297 9.15 -10.53 -14.51
C HIS A 297 8.17 -11.62 -14.09
N ARG A 298 7.62 -12.34 -15.07
CA ARG A 298 6.56 -13.33 -14.85
C ARG A 298 6.99 -14.71 -15.30
N GLY A 299 6.52 -15.72 -14.59
CA GLY A 299 6.75 -17.12 -14.91
C GLY A 299 5.57 -18.01 -14.53
N PRO A 300 5.34 -19.14 -15.22
CA PRO A 300 4.17 -19.98 -14.96
C PRO A 300 4.27 -20.73 -13.64
N VAL A 301 3.14 -20.88 -12.97
CA VAL A 301 2.95 -21.89 -11.91
C VAL A 301 2.74 -23.25 -12.59
N PRO A 302 3.28 -24.37 -12.06
CA PRO A 302 2.99 -25.69 -12.58
C PRO A 302 1.48 -25.97 -12.61
N GLY A 303 0.97 -26.32 -13.79
CA GLY A 303 -0.44 -26.65 -13.96
C GLY A 303 -0.84 -27.92 -13.21
N GLY A 304 -2.14 -28.08 -12.99
CA GLY A 304 -2.75 -29.21 -12.28
C GLY A 304 -3.76 -28.75 -11.25
N THR A 305 -4.35 -29.73 -10.56
CA THR A 305 -5.37 -29.48 -9.54
C THR A 305 -4.76 -29.49 -8.15
N LEU A 306 -4.90 -28.40 -7.40
CA LEU A 306 -4.53 -28.31 -5.99
C LEU A 306 -5.75 -28.62 -5.11
N ALA A 307 -5.73 -29.76 -4.43
CA ALA A 307 -6.82 -30.20 -3.56
C ALA A 307 -7.02 -29.27 -2.35
N PRO A 308 -8.20 -29.29 -1.68
CA PRO A 308 -8.45 -28.50 -0.47
C PRO A 308 -7.39 -28.73 0.60
N GLY A 309 -6.80 -27.65 1.14
CA GLY A 309 -5.76 -27.73 2.17
C GLY A 309 -4.42 -28.31 1.72
N ALA A 310 -4.27 -28.69 0.44
CA ALA A 310 -3.04 -29.24 -0.08
C ALA A 310 -2.02 -28.14 -0.39
N THR A 311 -0.75 -28.52 -0.32
CA THR A 311 0.37 -27.66 -0.73
C THR A 311 1.05 -28.18 -1.98
N ILE A 312 1.65 -27.28 -2.74
CA ILE A 312 2.56 -27.60 -3.84
C ILE A 312 3.84 -26.79 -3.65
N SER A 313 4.99 -27.46 -3.78
CA SER A 313 6.30 -26.82 -3.77
C SER A 313 7.00 -27.10 -5.09
N PHE A 314 7.56 -26.07 -5.71
CA PHE A 314 8.23 -26.17 -7.00
C PHE A 314 9.37 -25.17 -7.14
N GLY A 315 10.30 -25.45 -8.07
CA GLY A 315 11.41 -24.56 -8.37
C GLY A 315 10.96 -23.30 -9.09
N MET A 316 11.64 -22.18 -8.86
CA MET A 316 11.27 -20.89 -9.45
C MET A 316 11.28 -20.96 -10.99
N PRO A 317 10.21 -20.52 -11.69
CA PRO A 317 10.18 -20.50 -13.14
C PRO A 317 11.23 -19.56 -13.72
N THR A 318 11.78 -19.92 -14.88
CA THR A 318 12.78 -19.11 -15.59
C THR A 318 12.29 -17.68 -15.79
N GLY A 319 13.10 -16.71 -15.35
CA GLY A 319 12.85 -15.29 -15.53
C GLY A 319 12.31 -14.59 -14.29
N VAL A 320 11.66 -15.31 -13.37
CA VAL A 320 11.30 -14.78 -12.05
C VAL A 320 12.54 -14.87 -11.15
N GLN A 321 12.87 -13.77 -10.48
CA GLN A 321 14.08 -13.67 -9.66
C GLN A 321 13.72 -13.38 -8.20
N LEU A 322 14.24 -14.18 -7.27
CA LEU A 322 14.21 -13.84 -5.85
C LEU A 322 15.56 -13.24 -5.46
N GLY A 323 15.53 -12.16 -4.69
CA GLY A 323 16.73 -11.48 -4.22
C GLY A 323 17.15 -11.97 -2.84
N ASN A 324 18.44 -12.24 -2.64
CA ASN A 324 19.01 -12.54 -1.31
C ASN A 324 19.10 -11.31 -0.38
N ARG A 325 18.64 -10.15 -0.84
CA ARG A 325 18.61 -8.87 -0.11
C ARG A 325 17.17 -8.39 0.13
N GLY A 326 16.25 -9.34 0.19
CA GLY A 326 14.82 -9.06 0.21
C GLY A 326 14.24 -8.95 -1.20
N GLY A 327 12.91 -9.02 -1.27
CA GLY A 327 12.18 -9.04 -2.52
C GLY A 327 10.67 -9.14 -2.32
N ILE A 328 9.97 -9.25 -3.44
CA ILE A 328 8.52 -9.34 -3.51
C ILE A 328 8.18 -10.51 -4.43
N LEU A 329 7.22 -11.34 -4.03
CA LEU A 329 6.66 -12.39 -4.86
C LEU A 329 5.14 -12.25 -4.89
N THR A 330 4.55 -12.22 -6.08
CA THR A 330 3.10 -12.07 -6.29
C THR A 330 2.57 -13.30 -7.03
N LEU A 331 1.47 -13.86 -6.54
CA LEU A 331 0.73 -14.93 -7.20
C LEU A 331 -0.45 -14.35 -7.98
N LEU A 332 -0.55 -14.72 -9.24
CA LEU A 332 -1.58 -14.27 -10.17
C LEU A 332 -2.37 -15.46 -10.71
N ASP A 333 -3.67 -15.27 -10.91
CA ASP A 333 -4.53 -16.28 -11.49
C ASP A 333 -4.45 -16.33 -13.02
N GLU A 334 -5.28 -17.18 -13.64
CA GLU A 334 -5.37 -17.35 -15.08
C GLU A 334 -5.81 -16.09 -15.83
N HIS A 335 -6.40 -15.12 -15.14
CA HIS A 335 -6.79 -13.81 -15.68
C HIS A 335 -5.74 -12.73 -15.40
N GLY A 336 -4.65 -13.08 -14.73
CA GLY A 336 -3.60 -12.15 -14.33
C GLY A 336 -3.97 -11.27 -13.14
N LEU A 337 -5.06 -11.59 -12.42
CA LEU A 337 -5.45 -10.90 -11.19
C LEU A 337 -4.63 -11.41 -10.02
N LYS A 338 -4.25 -10.50 -9.12
CA LYS A 338 -3.54 -10.86 -7.90
C LYS A 338 -4.43 -11.74 -7.02
N VAL A 339 -3.89 -12.87 -6.60
CA VAL A 339 -4.51 -13.82 -5.66
C VAL A 339 -3.90 -13.69 -4.28
N ASP A 340 -2.57 -13.55 -4.23
CA ASP A 340 -1.80 -13.39 -3.01
C ASP A 340 -0.46 -12.72 -3.32
N GLY A 341 0.22 -12.22 -2.31
CA GLY A 341 1.55 -11.65 -2.47
C GLY A 341 2.26 -11.50 -1.14
N VAL A 342 3.57 -11.66 -1.18
CA VAL A 342 4.45 -11.56 -0.02
C VAL A 342 5.62 -10.63 -0.33
N ALA A 343 6.14 -10.01 0.71
CA ALA A 343 7.41 -9.29 0.70
C ALA A 343 8.31 -9.88 1.78
N TYR A 344 9.62 -9.82 1.57
CA TYR A 344 10.61 -10.26 2.55
C TYR A 344 11.84 -9.38 2.52
N THR A 345 12.51 -9.28 3.65
CA THR A 345 13.68 -8.42 3.90
C THR A 345 15.00 -9.18 3.69
N ALA A 346 16.11 -8.43 3.62
CA ALA A 346 17.44 -9.03 3.62
C ALA A 346 17.70 -9.86 4.89
N ASP A 347 17.19 -9.41 6.04
CA ASP A 347 17.34 -10.11 7.31
C ASP A 347 16.60 -11.46 7.32
N GLU A 348 15.44 -11.55 6.70
CA GLU A 348 14.71 -12.82 6.54
C GLU A 348 15.41 -13.76 5.56
N ALA A 349 16.02 -13.23 4.50
CA ALA A 349 16.76 -13.99 3.49
C ALA A 349 18.19 -14.40 3.91
N ARG A 350 18.69 -13.92 5.06
CA ARG A 350 20.12 -13.98 5.40
C ARG A 350 20.70 -15.39 5.55
N ASN A 351 19.86 -16.37 5.89
CA ASN A 351 20.31 -17.73 6.19
C ASN A 351 20.24 -18.62 4.95
N GLU A 352 21.39 -18.99 4.39
CA GLU A 352 21.46 -19.90 3.24
C GLU A 352 20.82 -21.25 3.53
N GLY A 353 20.01 -21.75 2.59
CA GLY A 353 19.33 -23.04 2.68
C GLY A 353 18.07 -23.05 3.53
N TRP A 354 17.69 -21.93 4.14
CA TRP A 354 16.48 -21.83 4.95
C TRP A 354 15.32 -21.26 4.13
N THR A 355 14.16 -21.89 4.26
CA THR A 355 12.91 -21.37 3.72
C THR A 355 12.42 -20.21 4.58
N VAL A 356 12.16 -19.07 3.95
CA VAL A 356 11.40 -17.97 4.54
C VAL A 356 9.94 -18.41 4.62
N VAL A 357 9.29 -18.21 5.77
CA VAL A 357 7.89 -18.57 6.02
C VAL A 357 7.08 -17.28 6.17
N PHE A 358 5.90 -17.26 5.57
CA PHE A 358 5.03 -16.08 5.49
C PHE A 358 3.74 -16.23 6.30
#